data_AF-A0A2R5GBK4-F1
#
_entry.id   AF-A0A2R5GBK4-F1
#
_cell.length_a   1.000
_cell.length_b   1.000
_cell.length_c   1.000
_cell.angle_alpha   90.00
_cell.angle_beta   90.00
_cell.angle_gamma   90.00
#
_symmetry.space_group_name_H-M   'P 1'
#
loop_
_entity.id
_entity.type
_entity.pdbx_description
1 polymer ?
#
loop_
_entity_poly.entity_id
_entity_poly.type
_entity_poly.pdbx_seq_one_letter_code
_entity_poly.pdbx_strand_id
1 'polypeptide(L)'
;MSARLVPKAIKPAELKNVVKFMGDLKARDKLLRLVQYFTKFLVVKLREGDAKSDLAKRVELLSKGIGLHRKAFKVGSWLEEYQKFVELVKNGKDDPKRTMSIILRACMTVFLMLDNAVWLTTLKVADFDKDALKKKAYKFRLTAALLNTAIGVLDFQKQALVVEAAKEDAERVKAEEKQGANVVGLVKNVFDVVTYANSAEVFKAVRGSSYGDDVIGLVGAVSSLAALYGIWIK
;
A
#
# COMPACT_ATOMS: atom_id res chain seq x y z
N MET A 1 5.90 21.20 18.33
CA MET A 1 6.30 20.57 17.06
C MET A 1 5.48 21.14 15.91
N SER A 2 6.07 22.02 15.10
CA SER A 2 5.50 22.40 13.80
C SER A 2 6.03 21.43 12.76
N ALA A 3 5.19 20.51 12.28
CA ALA A 3 5.56 19.60 11.20
C ALA A 3 5.58 20.38 9.89
N ARG A 4 6.77 20.63 9.31
CA ARG A 4 6.87 21.27 8.00
C ARG A 4 6.71 20.21 6.92
N LEU A 5 5.69 20.38 6.09
CA LEU A 5 5.50 19.58 4.88
C LEU A 5 6.45 20.10 3.80
N VAL A 6 7.68 19.60 3.78
CA VAL A 6 8.62 19.81 2.67
C VAL A 6 8.76 18.51 1.89
N PRO A 7 7.82 18.17 0.99
CA PRO A 7 7.98 17.00 0.14
C PRO A 7 9.18 17.21 -0.78
N LYS A 8 10.00 16.17 -0.96
CA LYS A 8 11.12 16.17 -1.91
C LYS A 8 10.63 16.54 -3.32
N ALA A 9 11.41 17.34 -4.02
CA ALA A 9 11.09 17.75 -5.39
C ALA A 9 10.88 16.53 -6.33
N ILE A 10 9.89 16.64 -7.20
CA ILE A 10 9.58 15.63 -8.22
C ILE A 10 10.66 15.71 -9.31
N LYS A 11 11.23 14.56 -9.70
CA LYS A 11 12.16 14.49 -10.83
C LYS A 11 11.48 14.89 -12.13
N PRO A 12 12.17 15.58 -13.06
CA PRO A 12 11.59 15.94 -14.35
C PRO A 12 11.15 14.70 -15.12
N ALA A 13 10.04 14.83 -15.86
CA ALA A 13 9.43 13.75 -16.64
C ALA A 13 10.15 13.48 -17.97
N GLU A 14 11.48 13.37 -17.91
CA GLU A 14 12.32 12.99 -19.06
C GLU A 14 12.10 11.52 -19.42
N LEU A 15 12.22 11.19 -20.71
CA LEU A 15 12.03 9.82 -21.21
C LEU A 15 12.84 8.79 -20.42
N LYS A 16 14.10 9.11 -20.08
CA LYS A 16 14.97 8.24 -19.26
C LYS A 16 14.36 7.92 -17.88
N ASN A 17 13.80 8.92 -17.21
CA ASN A 17 13.18 8.76 -15.90
C ASN A 17 11.87 7.96 -16.00
N VAL A 18 11.07 8.23 -17.03
CA VAL A 18 9.84 7.48 -17.33
C VAL A 18 10.15 6.02 -17.62
N VAL A 19 11.15 5.72 -18.47
CA VAL A 19 11.54 4.35 -18.81
C VAL A 19 12.07 3.61 -17.58
N LYS A 20 12.91 4.26 -16.75
CA LYS A 20 13.38 3.65 -15.48
C LYS A 20 12.22 3.33 -14.55
N PHE A 21 11.29 4.27 -14.38
CA PHE A 21 10.12 4.09 -13.55
C PHE A 21 9.23 2.96 -14.07
N MET A 22 8.95 2.96 -15.37
CA MET A 22 8.18 1.91 -16.02
C MET A 22 8.92 0.59 -16.07
N GLY A 23 10.23 0.52 -15.88
CA GLY A 23 10.98 -0.74 -15.76
C GLY A 23 10.82 -1.42 -14.40
N ASP A 24 10.40 -0.68 -13.37
CA ASP A 24 10.24 -1.20 -12.01
C ASP A 24 8.90 -1.93 -11.85
N LEU A 25 8.95 -3.21 -11.47
CA LEU A 25 7.76 -4.04 -11.25
C LEU A 25 6.85 -3.51 -10.13
N LYS A 26 7.44 -2.93 -9.07
CA LYS A 26 6.71 -2.30 -7.96
C LYS A 26 6.03 -1.02 -8.43
N ALA A 27 6.66 -0.23 -9.30
CA ALA A 27 6.02 0.94 -9.92
C ALA A 27 4.81 0.54 -10.75
N ARG A 28 4.95 -0.48 -11.62
CA ARG A 28 3.84 -1.02 -12.43
C ARG A 28 2.69 -1.54 -11.57
N ASP A 29 2.96 -2.32 -10.52
CA ASP A 29 1.91 -2.77 -9.60
C ASP A 29 1.16 -1.61 -8.95
N LYS A 30 1.87 -0.55 -8.53
CA LYS A 30 1.24 0.61 -7.87
C LYS A 30 0.49 1.50 -8.87
N LEU A 31 0.94 1.61 -10.10
CA LEU A 31 0.23 2.31 -11.17
C LEU A 31 -1.07 1.58 -11.50
N LEU A 32 -1.01 0.26 -11.68
CA LEU A 32 -2.19 -0.56 -11.83
C LEU A 32 -3.12 -0.48 -10.62
N ARG A 33 -2.57 -0.41 -9.39
CA ARG A 33 -3.38 -0.22 -8.18
C ARG A 33 -4.15 1.10 -8.24
N LEU A 34 -3.50 2.18 -8.64
CA LEU A 34 -4.14 3.48 -8.82
C LEU A 34 -5.31 3.38 -9.80
N VAL A 35 -5.08 2.83 -10.99
CA VAL A 35 -6.14 2.66 -12.00
C VAL A 35 -7.27 1.78 -11.47
N GLN A 36 -6.96 0.66 -10.80
CA GLN A 36 -7.96 -0.23 -10.23
C GLN A 36 -8.87 0.46 -9.20
N TYR A 37 -8.28 1.22 -8.27
CA TYR A 37 -9.05 1.87 -7.20
C TYR A 37 -9.79 3.11 -7.73
N PHE A 38 -9.19 3.86 -8.64
CA PHE A 38 -9.88 4.98 -9.29
C PHE A 38 -11.08 4.51 -10.12
N THR A 39 -10.93 3.41 -10.87
CA THR A 39 -12.04 2.82 -11.64
C THR A 39 -13.17 2.31 -10.74
N LYS A 40 -12.89 1.77 -9.53
CA LYS A 40 -13.94 1.43 -8.55
C LYS A 40 -14.80 2.62 -8.17
N PHE A 41 -14.17 3.77 -7.90
CA PHE A 41 -14.89 5.02 -7.64
C PHE A 41 -15.71 5.46 -8.86
N LEU A 42 -15.13 5.44 -10.06
CA LEU A 42 -15.82 5.83 -11.29
C LEU A 42 -17.04 4.94 -11.58
N VAL A 43 -16.98 3.63 -11.31
CA VAL A 43 -18.13 2.73 -11.49
C VAL A 43 -19.33 3.19 -10.67
N VAL A 44 -19.11 3.62 -9.41
CA VAL A 44 -20.20 4.13 -8.58
C VAL A 44 -20.77 5.42 -9.18
N LYS A 45 -19.91 6.36 -9.59
CA LYS A 45 -20.35 7.63 -10.20
C LYS A 45 -21.10 7.47 -11.51
N LEU A 46 -20.69 6.52 -12.35
CA LEU A 46 -21.41 6.20 -13.58
C LEU A 46 -22.79 5.58 -13.29
N ARG A 47 -22.89 4.74 -12.24
CA ARG A 47 -24.15 4.10 -11.84
C ARG A 47 -25.12 5.03 -11.13
N GLU A 48 -24.64 6.09 -10.47
CA GLU A 48 -25.48 7.15 -9.92
C GLU A 48 -26.27 7.87 -11.03
N GLY A 49 -25.65 8.08 -12.20
CA GLY A 49 -26.30 8.69 -13.37
C GLY A 49 -27.11 7.72 -14.23
N ASP A 50 -26.64 6.48 -14.38
CA ASP A 50 -27.35 5.40 -15.09
C ASP A 50 -27.04 4.04 -14.46
N ALA A 51 -28.00 3.49 -13.72
CA ALA A 51 -27.86 2.21 -13.03
C ALA A 51 -27.53 1.03 -13.97
N LYS A 52 -27.90 1.10 -15.26
CA LYS A 52 -27.67 0.03 -16.25
C LYS A 52 -26.51 0.34 -17.21
N SER A 53 -25.75 1.40 -16.95
CA SER A 53 -24.65 1.90 -17.79
C SER A 53 -23.73 0.78 -18.28
N ASP A 54 -23.66 0.63 -19.60
CA ASP A 54 -22.73 -0.30 -20.25
C ASP A 54 -21.27 0.11 -19.99
N LEU A 55 -21.00 1.43 -19.98
CA LEU A 55 -19.69 1.96 -19.63
C LEU A 55 -19.27 1.57 -18.22
N ALA A 56 -20.18 1.68 -17.24
CA ALA A 56 -19.89 1.24 -15.87
C ALA A 56 -19.52 -0.25 -15.80
N LYS A 57 -20.21 -1.11 -16.56
CA LYS A 57 -19.89 -2.54 -16.64
C LYS A 57 -18.50 -2.79 -17.22
N ARG A 58 -18.14 -2.11 -18.33
CA ARG A 58 -16.80 -2.24 -18.95
C ARG A 58 -15.69 -1.77 -18.01
N VAL A 59 -15.89 -0.65 -17.31
CA VAL A 59 -14.93 -0.12 -16.33
C VAL A 59 -14.78 -1.06 -15.14
N GLU A 60 -15.87 -1.69 -14.68
CA GLU A 60 -15.81 -2.71 -13.63
C GLU A 60 -15.00 -3.95 -14.07
N LEU A 61 -15.18 -4.41 -15.31
CA LEU A 61 -14.40 -5.52 -15.89
C LEU A 61 -12.90 -5.17 -15.95
N LEU A 62 -12.56 -3.94 -16.37
CA LEU A 62 -11.19 -3.44 -16.35
C LEU A 62 -10.61 -3.48 -14.92
N SER A 63 -11.34 -2.99 -13.93
CA SER A 63 -10.89 -3.02 -12.53
C SER A 63 -10.64 -4.45 -12.02
N LYS A 64 -11.54 -5.39 -12.35
CA LYS A 64 -11.38 -6.81 -12.00
C LYS A 64 -10.15 -7.43 -12.68
N GLY A 65 -9.97 -7.19 -13.98
CA GLY A 65 -8.83 -7.67 -14.76
C GLY A 65 -7.51 -7.15 -14.21
N ILE A 66 -7.40 -5.84 -13.98
CA ILE A 66 -6.22 -5.23 -13.36
C ILE A 66 -5.94 -5.83 -11.98
N GLY A 67 -6.97 -6.03 -11.16
CA GLY A 67 -6.84 -6.65 -9.84
C GLY A 67 -6.21 -8.05 -9.91
N LEU A 68 -6.51 -8.83 -10.95
CA LEU A 68 -5.91 -10.14 -11.19
C LEU A 68 -4.44 -10.02 -11.65
N HIS A 69 -4.15 -9.15 -12.61
CA HIS A 69 -2.77 -8.92 -13.10
C HIS A 69 -1.81 -8.48 -12.00
N ARG A 70 -2.27 -7.62 -11.09
CA ARG A 70 -1.48 -7.18 -9.95
C ARG A 70 -1.10 -8.31 -9.00
N LYS A 71 -1.95 -9.34 -8.87
CA LYS A 71 -1.59 -10.53 -8.10
C LYS A 71 -0.49 -11.32 -8.79
N ALA A 72 -0.54 -11.44 -10.12
CA ALA A 72 0.52 -12.09 -10.90
C ALA A 72 1.89 -11.41 -10.70
N PHE A 73 1.95 -10.07 -10.66
CA PHE A 73 3.20 -9.33 -10.38
C PHE A 73 3.79 -9.56 -8.98
N LYS A 74 3.01 -10.12 -8.04
CA LYS A 74 3.45 -10.41 -6.66
C LYS A 74 3.77 -11.88 -6.42
N VAL A 75 3.62 -12.74 -7.44
CA VAL A 75 4.00 -14.15 -7.33
C VAL A 75 5.48 -14.23 -7.00
N GLY A 76 5.83 -15.04 -5.99
CA GLY A 76 7.21 -15.14 -5.48
C GLY A 76 7.65 -14.02 -4.52
N SER A 77 6.95 -12.89 -4.43
CA SER A 77 7.35 -11.78 -3.54
C SER A 77 7.31 -12.14 -2.04
N TRP A 78 6.69 -13.26 -1.66
CA TRP A 78 6.75 -13.78 -0.30
C TRP A 78 8.18 -14.19 0.10
N LEU A 79 9.03 -14.60 -0.85
CA LEU A 79 10.44 -14.91 -0.61
C LEU A 79 11.22 -13.65 -0.19
N GLU A 80 10.95 -12.50 -0.83
CA GLU A 80 11.55 -11.21 -0.44
C GLU A 80 11.18 -10.82 1.00
N GLU A 81 9.92 -11.04 1.40
CA GLU A 81 9.47 -10.72 2.76
C GLU A 81 10.01 -11.73 3.79
N TYR A 82 10.13 -13.00 3.40
CA TYR A 82 10.73 -14.03 4.24
C TYR A 82 12.22 -13.79 4.46
N GLN A 83 12.97 -13.40 3.42
CA GLN A 83 14.38 -13.03 3.55
C GLN A 83 14.54 -11.88 4.56
N LYS A 84 13.75 -10.80 4.42
CA LYS A 84 13.77 -9.66 5.36
C LYS A 84 13.43 -10.08 6.79
N PHE A 85 12.50 -11.03 6.95
CA PHE A 85 12.19 -11.61 8.25
C PHE A 85 13.41 -12.31 8.84
N VAL A 86 14.08 -13.20 8.09
CA VAL A 86 15.28 -13.91 8.54
C VAL A 86 16.41 -12.95 8.89
N GLU A 87 16.65 -11.93 8.08
CA GLU A 87 17.66 -10.90 8.33
C GLU A 87 17.40 -10.14 9.64
N LEU A 88 16.15 -9.74 9.89
CA LEU A 88 15.76 -9.06 11.13
C LEU A 88 15.85 -9.96 12.36
N VAL A 89 15.61 -11.26 12.21
CA VAL A 89 15.76 -12.22 13.32
C VAL A 89 17.24 -12.43 13.65
N LYS A 90 18.12 -12.52 12.65
CA LYS A 90 19.56 -12.74 12.84
C LYS A 90 20.31 -11.50 13.30
N ASN A 91 19.94 -10.33 12.79
CA ASN A 91 20.73 -9.10 12.94
C ASN A 91 19.95 -8.00 13.68
N GLY A 92 20.65 -7.21 14.49
CA GLY A 92 20.15 -5.96 15.06
C GLY A 92 20.25 -5.88 16.57
N LYS A 93 20.07 -4.66 17.09
CA LYS A 93 19.87 -4.42 18.52
C LYS A 93 18.44 -4.84 18.89
N ASP A 94 18.25 -5.36 20.08
CA ASP A 94 16.91 -5.67 20.56
C ASP A 94 16.20 -4.36 20.93
N ASP A 95 15.25 -3.96 20.08
CA ASP A 95 14.46 -2.74 20.28
C ASP A 95 13.00 -2.96 19.82
N PRO A 96 12.03 -2.20 20.38
CA PRO A 96 10.61 -2.41 20.05
C PRO A 96 10.29 -2.27 18.55
N LYS A 97 11.01 -1.41 17.81
CA LYS A 97 10.81 -1.24 16.36
C LYS A 97 11.27 -2.48 15.60
N ARG A 98 12.35 -3.14 16.02
CA ARG A 98 12.78 -4.43 15.46
C ARG A 98 11.72 -5.50 15.66
N THR A 99 11.17 -5.65 16.86
CA THR A 99 10.11 -6.63 17.15
C THR A 99 8.88 -6.41 16.28
N MET A 100 8.41 -5.17 16.17
CA MET A 100 7.31 -4.83 15.26
C MET A 100 7.63 -5.14 13.80
N SER A 101 8.88 -4.90 13.38
CA SER A 101 9.32 -5.18 12.01
C SER A 101 9.35 -6.68 11.73
N ILE A 102 9.80 -7.51 12.68
CA ILE A 102 9.78 -8.97 12.55
C ILE A 102 8.34 -9.48 12.35
N ILE A 103 7.42 -9.05 13.22
CA ILE A 103 6.00 -9.47 13.13
C ILE A 103 5.38 -9.00 11.81
N LEU A 104 5.68 -7.76 11.39
CA LEU A 104 5.24 -7.21 10.11
C LEU A 104 5.70 -8.08 8.93
N ARG A 105 6.99 -8.44 8.87
CA ARG A 105 7.54 -9.26 7.77
C ARG A 105 6.97 -10.67 7.76
N ALA A 106 6.77 -11.27 8.93
CA ALA A 106 6.09 -12.56 9.05
C ALA A 106 4.64 -12.48 8.52
N CYS A 107 3.89 -11.46 8.93
CA CYS A 107 2.52 -11.22 8.45
C CYS A 107 2.47 -10.97 6.93
N MET A 108 3.42 -10.20 6.38
CA MET A 108 3.51 -9.96 4.93
C MET A 108 3.85 -11.23 4.14
N THR A 109 4.72 -12.08 4.68
CA THR A 109 5.05 -13.39 4.09
C THR A 109 3.81 -14.27 4.00
N VAL A 110 3.10 -14.45 5.12
CA VAL A 110 1.86 -15.24 5.16
C VAL A 110 0.78 -14.63 4.27
N PHE A 111 0.60 -13.31 4.28
CA PHE A 111 -0.32 -12.63 3.38
C PHE A 111 -0.04 -12.96 1.91
N LEU A 112 1.21 -12.84 1.46
CA LEU A 112 1.57 -13.05 0.05
C LEU A 112 1.43 -14.52 -0.36
N MET A 113 1.72 -15.48 0.53
CA MET A 113 1.44 -16.90 0.27
C MET A 113 -0.06 -17.15 0.06
N LEU A 114 -0.90 -16.62 0.96
CA LEU A 114 -2.35 -16.74 0.84
C LEU A 114 -2.90 -15.98 -0.38
N ASP A 115 -2.36 -14.81 -0.71
CA ASP A 115 -2.77 -14.02 -1.87
C ASP A 115 -2.43 -14.74 -3.19
N ASN A 116 -1.31 -15.46 -3.24
CA ASN A 116 -0.95 -16.34 -4.36
C ASN A 116 -1.89 -17.55 -4.45
N ALA A 117 -2.29 -18.15 -3.33
CA ALA A 117 -3.31 -19.20 -3.32
C ALA A 117 -4.66 -18.68 -3.87
N VAL A 118 -5.10 -17.50 -3.43
CA VAL A 118 -6.31 -16.83 -3.97
C VAL A 118 -6.19 -16.58 -5.48
N TRP A 119 -5.00 -16.23 -5.97
CA TRP A 119 -4.74 -16.03 -7.39
C TRP A 119 -4.87 -17.35 -8.18
N LEU A 120 -4.22 -18.43 -7.72
CA LEU A 120 -4.32 -19.76 -8.33
C LEU A 120 -5.76 -20.29 -8.34
N THR A 121 -6.50 -20.12 -7.24
CA THR A 121 -7.91 -20.48 -7.17
C THR A 121 -8.78 -19.63 -8.10
N THR A 122 -8.46 -18.35 -8.27
CA THR A 122 -9.18 -17.50 -9.25
C THR A 122 -8.96 -17.97 -10.69
N LEU A 123 -7.81 -18.56 -10.99
CA LEU A 123 -7.50 -19.16 -12.28
C LEU A 123 -7.99 -20.60 -12.43
N LYS A 124 -8.69 -21.15 -11.42
CA LYS A 124 -9.17 -22.54 -11.37
C LYS A 124 -8.04 -23.58 -11.41
N VAL A 125 -6.83 -23.20 -10.99
CA VAL A 125 -5.69 -24.12 -10.87
C VAL A 125 -5.75 -24.91 -9.56
N ALA A 126 -6.34 -24.33 -8.51
CA ALA A 126 -6.52 -24.98 -7.21
C ALA A 126 -7.93 -24.74 -6.66
N ASP A 127 -8.52 -25.75 -6.01
CA ASP A 127 -9.89 -25.70 -5.51
C ASP A 127 -9.93 -25.46 -3.99
N PHE A 128 -9.65 -24.21 -3.61
CA PHE A 128 -9.76 -23.77 -2.22
C PHE A 128 -10.99 -22.85 -2.06
N ASP A 129 -11.49 -22.69 -0.83
CA ASP A 129 -12.43 -21.63 -0.52
C ASP A 129 -11.75 -20.26 -0.70
N LYS A 130 -12.01 -19.64 -1.86
CA LYS A 130 -11.45 -18.37 -2.28
C LYS A 130 -11.77 -17.24 -1.31
N ASP A 131 -12.99 -17.19 -0.78
CA ASP A 131 -13.46 -16.09 0.04
C ASP A 131 -12.90 -16.21 1.47
N ALA A 132 -12.86 -17.42 2.02
CA ALA A 132 -12.19 -17.68 3.29
C ALA A 132 -10.69 -17.36 3.22
N LEU A 133 -9.99 -17.81 2.16
CA LEU A 133 -8.58 -17.50 1.95
C LEU A 133 -8.34 -16.00 1.82
N LYS A 134 -9.16 -15.31 1.02
CA LYS A 134 -9.07 -13.86 0.81
C LYS A 134 -9.25 -13.11 2.13
N LYS A 135 -10.27 -13.47 2.92
CA LYS A 135 -10.52 -12.85 4.24
C LYS A 135 -9.33 -13.07 5.18
N LYS A 136 -8.79 -14.29 5.24
CA LYS A 136 -7.60 -14.61 6.07
C LYS A 136 -6.37 -13.82 5.60
N ALA A 137 -6.11 -13.76 4.29
CA ALA A 137 -5.02 -12.98 3.72
C ALA A 137 -5.11 -11.50 4.13
N TYR A 138 -6.29 -10.89 4.01
CA TYR A 138 -6.45 -9.47 4.36
C TYR A 138 -6.33 -9.19 5.85
N LYS A 139 -6.62 -10.15 6.75
CA LYS A 139 -6.31 -10.00 8.18
C LYS A 139 -4.80 -9.86 8.41
N PHE A 140 -3.98 -10.72 7.82
CA PHE A 140 -2.51 -10.59 7.90
C PHE A 140 -2.01 -9.30 7.25
N ARG A 141 -2.61 -8.92 6.11
CA ARG A 141 -2.26 -7.65 5.43
C ARG A 141 -2.57 -6.42 6.27
N LEU A 142 -3.71 -6.45 6.98
CA LEU A 142 -4.14 -5.40 7.90
C LEU A 142 -3.19 -5.30 9.10
N THR A 143 -2.86 -6.42 9.75
CA THR A 143 -1.90 -6.43 10.86
C THR A 143 -0.56 -5.84 10.45
N ALA A 144 -0.04 -6.26 9.29
CA ALA A 144 1.18 -5.67 8.73
C ALA A 144 1.04 -4.17 8.45
N ALA A 145 -0.12 -3.70 7.97
CA ALA A 145 -0.37 -2.28 7.72
C ALA A 145 -0.39 -1.47 9.03
N LEU A 146 -1.03 -1.97 10.07
CA LEU A 146 -1.07 -1.34 11.40
C LEU A 146 0.34 -1.21 11.99
N LEU A 147 1.13 -2.27 11.95
CA LEU A 147 2.53 -2.25 12.38
C LEU A 147 3.37 -1.29 11.55
N ASN A 148 3.16 -1.24 10.23
CA ASN A 148 3.88 -0.32 9.35
C ASN A 148 3.52 1.15 9.66
N THR A 149 2.27 1.43 10.02
CA THR A 149 1.84 2.74 10.48
C THR A 149 2.51 3.09 11.81
N ALA A 150 2.50 2.19 12.79
CA ALA A 150 3.13 2.42 14.09
C ALA A 150 4.64 2.71 13.94
N ILE A 151 5.34 1.91 13.14
CA ILE A 151 6.76 2.15 12.80
C ILE A 151 6.95 3.50 12.12
N GLY A 152 6.07 3.86 11.17
CA GLY A 152 6.11 5.16 10.51
C GLY A 152 5.93 6.35 11.47
N VAL A 153 5.10 6.20 12.50
CA VAL A 153 4.90 7.23 13.54
C VAL A 153 6.17 7.40 14.36
N LEU A 154 6.80 6.30 14.77
CA LEU A 154 8.09 6.35 15.47
C LEU A 154 9.18 7.01 14.63
N ASP A 155 9.24 6.69 13.34
CA ASP A 155 10.22 7.29 12.42
C ASP A 155 9.96 8.77 12.17
N PHE A 156 8.69 9.17 12.12
CA PHE A 156 8.30 10.59 12.05
C PHE A 156 8.71 11.35 13.32
N GLN A 157 8.44 10.80 14.51
CA GLN A 157 8.82 11.42 15.79
C GLN A 157 10.35 11.57 15.91
N LYS A 158 11.10 10.52 15.60
CA LYS A 158 12.57 10.58 15.58
C LYS A 158 13.08 11.62 14.59
N GLN A 159 12.49 11.69 13.40
CA GLN A 159 12.92 12.65 12.39
C GLN A 159 12.58 14.10 12.77
N ALA A 160 11.50 14.34 13.52
CA ALA A 160 11.19 15.67 14.04
C ALA A 160 12.28 16.18 14.98
N LEU A 161 12.82 15.32 15.85
CA LEU A 161 13.95 15.67 16.72
C LEU A 161 15.23 15.97 15.92
N VAL A 162 15.46 15.26 14.82
CA VAL A 162 16.61 15.53 13.92
C VAL A 162 16.48 16.90 13.25
N VAL A 163 15.27 17.29 12.83
CA VAL A 163 15.02 18.62 12.27
C VAL A 163 15.26 19.72 13.31
N GLU A 164 14.81 19.51 14.55
CA GLU A 164 15.00 20.47 15.65
C GLU A 164 16.47 20.58 16.08
N ALA A 165 17.24 19.50 15.97
CA ALA A 165 18.67 19.47 16.32
C ALA A 165 19.60 19.98 15.20
N ALA A 166 19.10 20.17 13.98
CA ALA A 166 19.90 20.61 12.83
C ALA A 166 20.37 22.06 13.03
N LYS A 167 21.69 22.26 13.06
CA LYS A 167 22.30 23.58 13.29
C LYS A 167 22.60 24.32 11.99
N GLU A 168 22.90 23.58 10.92
CA GLU A 168 23.18 24.13 9.61
C GLU A 168 21.95 24.08 8.71
N ASP A 169 21.75 25.13 7.90
CA ASP A 169 20.59 25.21 6.99
C ASP A 169 20.56 24.07 5.98
N ALA A 170 21.72 23.66 5.45
CA ALA A 170 21.81 22.55 4.50
C ALA A 170 21.41 21.20 5.12
N GLU A 171 21.77 20.96 6.39
CA GLU A 171 21.35 19.76 7.13
C GLU A 171 19.86 19.80 7.46
N ARG A 172 19.37 20.99 7.85
CA ARG A 172 17.96 21.20 8.16
C ARG A 172 17.07 20.95 6.96
N VAL A 173 17.41 21.46 5.78
CA VAL A 173 16.66 21.22 4.54
C VAL A 173 16.55 19.72 4.25
N LYS A 174 17.67 18.98 4.31
CA LYS A 174 17.67 17.52 4.10
C LYS A 174 16.82 16.79 5.15
N ALA A 175 16.88 17.24 6.41
CA ALA A 175 16.08 16.66 7.49
C ALA A 175 14.58 16.92 7.31
N GLU A 176 14.21 18.13 6.87
CA GLU A 176 12.83 18.53 6.54
C GLU A 176 12.31 17.75 5.32
N GLU A 177 13.11 17.54 4.26
CA GLU A 177 12.75 16.70 3.11
C GLU A 177 12.44 15.26 3.52
N LYS A 178 13.28 14.68 4.40
CA LYS A 178 13.07 13.33 4.93
C LYS A 178 11.84 13.26 5.83
N GLN A 179 11.57 14.31 6.60
CA GLN A 179 10.33 14.41 7.38
C GLN A 179 9.11 14.46 6.45
N GLY A 180 9.15 15.25 5.38
CA GLY A 180 8.10 15.30 4.36
C GLY A 180 7.85 13.94 3.71
N ALA A 181 8.90 13.21 3.36
CA ALA A 181 8.79 11.84 2.83
C ALA A 181 8.13 10.88 3.84
N ASN A 182 8.45 10.99 5.14
CA ASN A 182 7.80 10.22 6.20
C ASN A 182 6.29 10.56 6.31
N VAL A 183 5.91 11.82 6.17
CA VAL A 183 4.49 12.23 6.19
C VAL A 183 3.73 11.63 5.01
N VAL A 184 4.29 11.68 3.80
CA VAL A 184 3.66 11.03 2.63
C VAL A 184 3.53 9.51 2.85
N GLY A 185 4.55 8.89 3.44
CA GLY A 185 4.53 7.48 3.85
C GLY A 185 3.42 7.16 4.87
N LEU A 186 3.20 8.04 5.84
CA LEU A 186 2.14 7.93 6.84
C LEU A 186 0.75 8.07 6.22
N VAL A 187 0.53 9.06 5.35
CA VAL A 187 -0.73 9.21 4.58
C VAL A 187 -1.01 7.92 3.82
N LYS A 188 -0.01 7.42 3.08
CA LYS A 188 -0.11 6.16 2.36
C LYS A 188 -0.51 4.99 3.27
N ASN A 189 0.09 4.89 4.46
CA ASN A 189 -0.15 3.82 5.44
C ASN A 189 -1.53 3.89 6.08
N VAL A 190 -1.99 5.07 6.49
CA VAL A 190 -3.34 5.27 7.08
C VAL A 190 -4.42 4.89 6.08
N PHE A 191 -4.30 5.36 4.83
CA PHE A 191 -5.25 5.01 3.78
C PHE A 191 -5.18 3.52 3.42
N ASP A 192 -4.00 2.92 3.43
CA ASP A 192 -3.81 1.46 3.31
C ASP A 192 -4.61 0.72 4.40
N VAL A 193 -4.50 1.12 5.68
CA VAL A 193 -5.23 0.51 6.81
C VAL A 193 -6.74 0.52 6.54
N VAL A 194 -7.31 1.64 6.10
CA VAL A 194 -8.75 1.72 5.77
C VAL A 194 -9.11 0.71 4.66
N THR A 195 -8.34 0.63 3.58
CA THR A 195 -8.64 -0.32 2.49
C THR A 195 -8.56 -1.78 2.92
N TYR A 196 -7.58 -2.13 3.76
CA TYR A 196 -7.40 -3.51 4.23
C TYR A 196 -8.38 -3.87 5.34
N ALA A 197 -8.75 -2.93 6.21
CA ALA A 197 -9.79 -3.12 7.22
C ALA A 197 -11.13 -3.43 6.57
N ASN A 198 -11.48 -2.75 5.47
CA ASN A 198 -12.67 -3.07 4.68
C ASN A 198 -12.59 -4.48 4.06
N SER A 199 -11.44 -4.82 3.49
CA SER A 199 -11.21 -6.13 2.84
C SER A 199 -11.13 -7.30 3.83
N ALA A 200 -10.74 -7.03 5.08
CA ALA A 200 -10.72 -7.98 6.19
C ALA A 200 -12.07 -8.06 6.93
N GLU A 201 -13.08 -7.32 6.46
CA GLU A 201 -14.43 -7.22 7.05
C GLU A 201 -14.47 -6.66 8.48
N VAL A 202 -13.44 -5.90 8.89
CA VAL A 202 -13.40 -5.28 10.22
C VAL A 202 -14.52 -4.25 10.37
N PHE A 203 -14.73 -3.41 9.36
CA PHE A 203 -15.83 -2.44 9.41
C PHE A 203 -17.18 -3.15 9.51
N LYS A 204 -17.45 -4.15 8.65
CA LYS A 204 -18.68 -4.95 8.72
C LYS A 204 -18.91 -5.54 10.12
N ALA A 205 -17.87 -6.06 10.76
CA ALA A 205 -17.96 -6.60 12.11
C ALA A 205 -18.27 -5.54 13.19
N VAL A 206 -17.72 -4.33 13.06
CA VAL A 206 -17.86 -3.26 14.07
C VAL A 206 -19.12 -2.41 13.86
N ARG A 207 -19.52 -2.14 12.62
CA ARG A 207 -20.63 -1.21 12.29
C ARG A 207 -21.83 -1.87 11.61
N GLY A 208 -21.77 -3.18 11.33
CA GLY A 208 -22.79 -3.92 10.57
C GLY A 208 -22.69 -3.79 9.05
N SER A 209 -21.88 -2.87 8.51
CA SER A 209 -21.72 -2.65 7.07
C SER A 209 -20.27 -2.37 6.65
N SER A 210 -19.94 -2.67 5.39
CA SER A 210 -18.66 -2.27 4.79
C SER A 210 -18.78 -0.88 4.18
N TYR A 211 -17.66 -0.18 4.01
CA TYR A 211 -17.65 1.00 3.15
C TYR A 211 -17.87 0.61 1.69
N GLY A 212 -18.58 1.46 0.96
CA GLY A 212 -18.83 1.33 -0.46
C GLY A 212 -17.56 1.48 -1.31
N ASP A 213 -17.66 1.06 -2.57
CA ASP A 213 -16.56 1.14 -3.53
C ASP A 213 -16.21 2.57 -3.95
N ASP A 214 -17.07 3.55 -3.67
CA ASP A 214 -16.82 4.98 -3.81
C ASP A 214 -15.73 5.46 -2.84
N VAL A 215 -15.93 5.21 -1.54
CA VAL A 215 -14.99 5.59 -0.48
C VAL A 215 -13.70 4.77 -0.62
N ILE A 216 -13.84 3.46 -0.78
CA ILE A 216 -12.68 2.56 -0.87
C ILE A 216 -11.88 2.82 -2.15
N GLY A 217 -12.56 3.17 -3.25
CA GLY A 217 -11.94 3.58 -4.50
C GLY A 217 -11.06 4.82 -4.33
N LEU A 218 -11.60 5.90 -3.75
CA LEU A 218 -10.83 7.12 -3.52
C LEU A 218 -9.66 6.89 -2.55
N VAL A 219 -9.92 6.25 -1.41
CA VAL A 219 -8.89 6.01 -0.40
C VAL A 219 -7.75 5.16 -0.96
N GLY A 220 -8.07 4.11 -1.72
CA GLY A 220 -7.06 3.28 -2.37
C GLY A 220 -6.29 4.00 -3.47
N ALA A 221 -6.93 4.93 -4.21
CA ALA A 221 -6.27 5.75 -5.21
C ALA A 221 -5.25 6.72 -4.56
N VAL A 222 -5.64 7.42 -3.49
CA VAL A 222 -4.74 8.32 -2.74
C VAL A 222 -3.54 7.57 -2.17
N SER A 223 -3.76 6.41 -1.53
CA SER A 223 -2.67 5.56 -1.04
C SER A 223 -1.72 5.13 -2.16
N SER A 224 -2.25 4.84 -3.35
CA SER A 224 -1.45 4.43 -4.52
C SER A 224 -0.65 5.59 -5.10
N LEU A 225 -1.23 6.80 -5.19
CA LEU A 225 -0.52 8.01 -5.60
C LEU A 225 0.64 8.33 -4.66
N ALA A 226 0.42 8.28 -3.35
CA ALA A 226 1.47 8.49 -2.36
C ALA A 226 2.59 7.44 -2.46
N ALA A 227 2.25 6.18 -2.77
CA ALA A 227 3.23 5.14 -3.04
C ALA A 227 4.03 5.40 -4.34
N LEU A 228 3.36 5.83 -5.41
CA LEU A 228 4.00 6.17 -6.69
C LEU A 228 4.94 7.35 -6.55
N TYR A 229 4.53 8.39 -5.82
CA TYR A 229 5.39 9.52 -5.47
C TYR A 229 6.68 9.05 -4.81
N GLY A 230 6.58 8.19 -3.79
CA GLY A 230 7.74 7.65 -3.07
C GLY A 230 8.66 6.76 -3.93
N ILE A 231 8.18 6.22 -5.05
CA ILE A 231 9.00 5.50 -6.02
C ILE A 231 9.64 6.48 -7.01
N TRP A 232 8.89 7.47 -7.48
CA TRP A 232 9.36 8.46 -8.47
C TRP A 232 10.49 9.36 -7.96
N ILE A 233 10.44 9.76 -6.69
CA ILE A 233 11.46 10.66 -6.09
C ILE A 233 12.79 9.98 -5.75
N LYS A 234 12.87 8.64 -5.87
CA LYS A 234 14.08 7.85 -5.66
C LYS A 234 14.97 7.87 -6.89
#